data_AF-A0A7X1IVW0-F1
#
_entry.id   AF-A0A7X1IVW0-F1
#
_cell.length_a   1.000
_cell.length_b   1.000
_cell.length_c   1.000
_cell.angle_alpha   90.00
_cell.angle_beta   90.00
_cell.angle_gamma   90.00
#
_symmetry.space_group_name_H-M   'P 1'
#
loop_
_entity.id
_entity.type
_entity.pdbx_description
1 polymer ?
#
loop_
_entity_poly.entity_id
_entity_poly.type
_entity_poly.pdbx_seq_one_letter_code
_entity_poly.pdbx_strand_id
1 'polypeptide(L)'
;MSGIGIATDKGMTLNADAVVIASGLGALATDGGVVRPDPTTMWGLERKGNAIAVDTETFATSRPRVFAIGDACQYPGKLKLILSGFHEAAMMTQTVRRTVSQNA
;
A
#
# COMPACT_ATOMS: atom_id res chain seq x y z
N MET A 1 11.03 -14.94 -12.93
CA MET A 1 10.62 -13.52 -12.94
C MET A 1 9.24 -13.41 -12.29
N SER A 2 9.13 -13.25 -10.97
CA SER A 2 7.82 -13.33 -10.28
C SER A 2 7.32 -11.98 -9.75
N GLY A 3 7.35 -10.93 -10.58
CA GLY A 3 6.75 -9.63 -10.25
C GLY A 3 5.23 -9.72 -9.97
N ILE A 4 4.61 -8.61 -9.59
CA ILE A 4 3.17 -8.50 -9.40
C ILE A 4 2.54 -7.70 -10.55
N GLY A 5 1.41 -8.20 -11.06
CA GLY A 5 0.56 -7.49 -12.00
C GLY A 5 -0.54 -6.73 -11.26
N ILE A 6 -0.66 -5.43 -11.54
CA ILE A 6 -1.79 -4.59 -11.11
C ILE A 6 -2.67 -4.32 -12.32
N ALA A 7 -3.92 -4.77 -12.27
CA ALA A 7 -4.91 -4.44 -13.27
C ALA A 7 -5.49 -3.04 -12.99
N THR A 8 -5.62 -2.23 -14.05
CA THR A 8 -6.38 -0.98 -14.03
C THR A 8 -7.83 -1.24 -14.43
N ASP A 9 -8.69 -0.31 -14.09
CA ASP A 9 -10.10 -0.26 -14.51
C ASP A 9 -10.28 -0.19 -16.04
N LYS A 10 -9.24 0.20 -16.78
CA LYS A 10 -9.21 0.23 -18.25
C LYS A 10 -8.68 -1.05 -18.90
N GLY A 11 -8.52 -2.13 -18.13
CA GLY A 11 -8.05 -3.43 -18.64
C GLY A 11 -6.56 -3.50 -18.95
N MET A 12 -5.78 -2.49 -18.55
CA MET A 12 -4.32 -2.51 -18.65
C MET A 12 -3.73 -3.20 -17.42
N THR A 13 -2.69 -4.02 -17.62
CA THR A 13 -1.93 -4.61 -16.50
C THR A 13 -0.54 -3.99 -16.43
N LEU A 14 -0.20 -3.45 -15.27
CA LEU A 14 1.13 -2.93 -14.95
C LEU A 14 1.89 -3.99 -14.16
N ASN A 15 3.07 -4.39 -14.65
CA ASN A 15 3.95 -5.29 -13.93
C ASN A 15 4.96 -4.49 -13.12
N ALA A 16 5.12 -4.85 -11.84
CA ALA A 16 6.07 -4.22 -10.94
C ALA A 16 6.74 -5.26 -10.04
N ASP A 17 7.93 -4.95 -9.54
CA ASP A 17 8.59 -5.77 -8.53
C ASP A 17 8.05 -5.55 -7.13
N ALA A 18 7.48 -4.39 -6.84
CA ALA A 18 6.77 -4.13 -5.61
C ALA A 18 5.78 -3.00 -5.83
N VAL A 19 4.72 -2.99 -5.04
CA VAL A 19 3.70 -1.95 -5.05
C VAL A 19 3.64 -1.35 -3.66
N VAL A 20 3.71 -0.02 -3.58
CA VAL A 20 3.58 0.70 -2.33
C VAL A 20 2.38 1.65 -2.43
N ILE A 21 1.42 1.47 -1.54
CA ILE A 21 0.23 2.31 -1.43
C ILE A 21 0.51 3.38 -0.37
N ALA A 22 0.77 4.60 -0.83
CA ALA A 22 1.04 5.78 0.01
C ALA A 22 0.07 6.93 -0.31
N SER A 23 -1.19 6.60 -0.62
CA SER A 23 -2.22 7.55 -1.07
C SER A 23 -2.83 8.42 0.04
N GLY A 24 -2.34 8.31 1.27
CA GLY A 24 -2.86 9.07 2.40
C GLY A 24 -4.34 8.76 2.65
N LEU A 25 -5.22 9.74 2.39
CA LEU A 25 -6.66 9.62 2.63
C LEU A 25 -7.43 8.79 1.58
N GLY A 26 -6.79 8.44 0.46
CA GLY A 26 -7.39 7.69 -0.64
C GLY A 26 -7.18 8.37 -1.99
N ALA A 27 -7.97 8.00 -2.99
CA ALA A 27 -7.98 8.70 -4.28
C ALA A 27 -8.74 10.04 -4.17
N LEU A 28 -8.35 11.01 -4.99
CA LEU A 28 -9.01 12.32 -5.08
C LEU A 28 -9.88 12.38 -6.34
N ALA A 29 -11.10 12.89 -6.21
CA ALA A 29 -11.98 13.25 -7.30
C ALA A 29 -11.55 14.58 -7.92
N THR A 30 -12.11 14.92 -9.08
CA THR A 30 -11.76 16.14 -9.84
C THR A 30 -12.13 17.43 -9.11
N ASP A 31 -13.04 17.36 -8.16
CA ASP A 31 -13.45 18.46 -7.28
C ASP A 31 -12.60 18.56 -5.99
N GLY A 32 -11.58 17.70 -5.84
CA GLY A 32 -10.72 17.61 -4.65
C GLY A 32 -11.33 16.80 -3.51
N GLY A 33 -12.53 16.22 -3.69
CA GLY A 33 -13.14 15.33 -2.72
C GLY A 33 -12.41 13.98 -2.62
N VAL A 34 -12.45 13.34 -1.45
CA VAL A 34 -11.88 11.99 -1.28
C VAL A 34 -12.87 10.95 -1.79
N VAL A 35 -12.42 10.09 -2.70
CA VAL A 35 -13.22 9.00 -3.26
C VAL A 35 -13.43 7.90 -2.22
N ARG A 36 -14.68 7.48 -2.04
CA ARG A 36 -15.11 6.42 -1.12
C ARG A 36 -16.13 5.51 -1.85
N PRO A 37 -15.91 4.18 -1.90
CA PRO A 37 -14.67 3.47 -1.55
C PRO A 37 -13.54 3.81 -2.51
N ASP A 38 -12.28 3.82 -2.04
CA ASP A 38 -11.15 4.10 -2.92
C ASP A 38 -10.86 2.92 -3.89
N PRO A 39 -10.19 3.14 -5.04
CA PRO A 39 -10.00 2.13 -6.07
C PRO A 39 -9.27 0.85 -5.60
N THR A 40 -8.50 0.91 -4.52
CA THR A 40 -7.75 -0.26 -4.00
C THR A 40 -8.67 -1.27 -3.31
N THR A 41 -9.95 -0.94 -3.09
CA THR A 41 -10.93 -1.85 -2.48
C THR A 41 -11.17 -3.10 -3.33
N MET A 42 -11.00 -2.99 -4.65
CA MET A 42 -11.14 -4.10 -5.60
C MET A 42 -9.94 -5.07 -5.57
N TRP A 43 -8.87 -4.75 -4.84
CA TRP A 43 -7.63 -5.51 -4.88
C TRP A 43 -7.58 -6.68 -3.89
N GLY A 44 -8.66 -6.93 -3.12
CA GLY A 44 -8.72 -8.05 -2.19
C GLY A 44 -7.73 -7.95 -1.04
N LEU A 45 -7.38 -6.73 -0.62
CA LEU A 45 -6.53 -6.46 0.53
C LEU A 45 -7.34 -6.58 1.83
N GLU A 46 -6.74 -7.06 2.91
CA GLU A 46 -7.34 -6.98 4.24
C GLU A 46 -7.41 -5.53 4.72
N ARG A 47 -8.52 -5.15 5.35
CA ARG A 47 -8.79 -3.75 5.72
C ARG A 47 -9.46 -3.63 7.09
N LYS A 48 -9.26 -2.48 7.71
CA LYS A 48 -10.03 -1.99 8.86
C LYS A 48 -10.66 -0.65 8.46
N GLY A 49 -11.93 -0.67 8.09
CA GLY A 49 -12.57 0.48 7.45
C GLY A 49 -11.92 0.81 6.10
N ASN A 50 -11.56 2.07 5.88
CA ASN A 50 -10.87 2.48 4.64
C ASN A 50 -9.34 2.26 4.69
N ALA A 51 -8.75 1.86 5.81
CA ALA A 51 -7.32 1.66 5.91
C ALA A 51 -6.94 0.19 5.65
N ILE A 52 -5.81 -0.03 4.98
CA ILE A 52 -5.27 -1.34 4.64
C ILE A 52 -4.54 -1.91 5.86
N ALA A 53 -4.91 -3.11 6.28
CA ALA A 53 -4.22 -3.79 7.36
C ALA A 53 -2.80 -4.16 6.93
N VAL A 54 -1.82 -3.90 7.79
CA VAL A 54 -0.41 -4.20 7.53
C VAL A 54 0.28 -4.81 8.74
N ASP A 55 1.33 -5.57 8.47
CA ASP A 55 2.30 -5.97 9.49
C ASP A 55 3.09 -4.75 9.99
N THR A 56 3.35 -4.69 11.30
CA THR A 56 3.93 -3.48 11.94
C THR A 56 5.44 -3.35 11.71
N GLU A 57 6.14 -4.45 11.46
CA GLU A 57 7.59 -4.42 11.24
C GLU A 57 7.94 -4.20 9.77
N THR A 58 7.13 -4.78 8.89
CA THR A 58 7.43 -4.85 7.46
C THR A 58 6.60 -3.91 6.60
N PHE A 59 5.44 -3.47 7.10
CA PHE A 59 4.40 -2.74 6.36
C PHE A 59 3.85 -3.49 5.14
N ALA A 60 4.03 -4.82 5.13
CA ALA A 60 3.45 -5.70 4.14
C ALA A 60 1.93 -5.82 4.37
N THR A 61 1.18 -5.87 3.28
CA THR A 61 -0.26 -6.15 3.29
C THR A 61 -0.52 -7.66 3.26
N SER A 62 -1.80 -8.07 3.24
CA SER A 62 -2.19 -9.47 3.02
C SER A 62 -1.79 -10.03 1.64
N ARG A 63 -1.39 -9.16 0.69
CA ARG A 63 -0.90 -9.58 -0.64
C ARG A 63 0.62 -9.48 -0.72
N PRO A 64 1.30 -10.56 -1.17
CA PRO A 64 2.75 -10.54 -1.37
C PRO A 64 3.19 -9.41 -2.31
N ARG A 65 4.31 -8.77 -1.97
CA ARG A 65 4.91 -7.66 -2.75
C ARG A 65 4.04 -6.39 -2.83
N VAL A 66 2.96 -6.32 -2.04
CA VAL A 66 2.13 -5.10 -1.87
C VAL A 66 2.28 -4.60 -0.43
N PHE A 67 2.62 -3.32 -0.31
CA PHE A 67 2.87 -2.62 0.94
C PHE A 67 1.95 -1.41 1.06
N ALA A 68 1.67 -0.97 2.29
CA ALA A 68 0.93 0.27 2.53
C ALA A 68 1.52 1.08 3.69
N ILE A 69 1.63 2.39 3.50
CA ILE A 69 2.21 3.34 4.47
C ILE A 69 1.39 4.62 4.55
N GLY A 70 1.68 5.47 5.53
CA GLY A 70 0.98 6.73 5.78
C GLY A 70 -0.46 6.49 6.21
N ASP A 71 -1.34 7.46 5.96
CA ASP A 71 -2.75 7.37 6.38
C ASP A 71 -3.55 6.25 5.69
N ALA A 72 -2.96 5.61 4.68
CA ALA A 72 -3.55 4.49 3.94
C ALA A 72 -3.48 3.16 4.72
N CYS A 73 -2.59 3.03 5.72
CA CYS A 73 -2.39 1.78 6.44
C CYS A 73 -2.92 1.80 7.88
N GLN A 74 -3.13 0.60 8.43
CA GLN A 74 -3.58 0.37 9.79
C GLN A 74 -2.81 -0.79 10.43
N TYR A 75 -2.37 -0.56 11.66
CA TYR A 75 -1.79 -1.54 12.57
C TYR A 75 -2.13 -1.16 14.03
N PRO A 76 -1.94 -2.05 15.03
CA PRO A 76 -2.18 -1.72 16.43
C PRO A 76 -1.34 -0.51 16.89
N GLY A 77 -1.98 0.49 17.48
CA GLY A 77 -1.30 1.70 17.96
C GLY A 77 -1.01 2.77 16.88
N LYS A 78 -1.48 2.60 15.64
CA LYS A 78 -1.32 3.59 14.56
C LYS A 78 -1.76 5.01 14.98
N LEU A 79 -0.85 5.97 14.79
CA LEU A 79 -1.15 7.40 14.81
C LEU A 79 -1.01 7.99 13.41
N LYS A 80 -2.03 8.74 12.97
CA LYS A 80 -2.05 9.43 11.67
C LYS A 80 -1.29 10.74 11.74
N LEU A 81 0.04 10.63 11.71
CA LEU A 81 0.95 11.76 11.78
C LEU A 81 1.98 11.65 10.64
N ILE A 82 2.47 12.79 10.18
CA ILE A 82 3.51 12.85 9.14
C ILE A 82 4.76 12.05 9.57
N LEU A 83 5.19 12.19 10.83
CA LEU A 83 6.34 11.43 11.34
C LEU A 83 6.12 9.92 11.35
N SER A 84 4.88 9.44 11.56
CA SER A 84 4.57 8.02 11.48
C SER A 84 4.79 7.52 10.05
N GLY A 85 4.34 8.28 9.05
CA GLY A 85 4.57 7.98 7.64
C GLY A 85 6.06 7.88 7.28
N PHE A 86 6.92 8.74 7.85
CA PHE A 86 8.37 8.64 7.64
C PHE A 86 8.97 7.37 8.25
N HIS A 87 8.58 7.02 9.48
CA HIS A 87 9.00 5.77 10.11
C HIS A 87 8.57 4.54 9.28
N GLU A 88 7.32 4.54 8.83
CA GLU A 88 6.73 3.48 8.02
C GLU A 88 7.46 3.33 6.68
N ALA A 89 7.75 4.44 6.00
CA ALA A 89 8.51 4.44 4.76
C ALA A 89 9.91 3.84 4.96
N ALA A 90 10.63 4.24 6.02
CA ALA A 90 11.98 3.78 6.28
C ALA A 90 12.04 2.25 6.45
N MET A 91 11.13 1.68 7.23
CA MET A 91 11.04 0.25 7.47
C MET A 91 10.56 -0.52 6.24
N MET A 92 9.51 -0.03 5.57
CA MET A 92 8.94 -0.64 4.36
C MET A 92 9.99 -0.76 3.25
N THR A 93 10.80 0.28 3.03
CA THR A 93 11.85 0.26 2.01
C THR A 93 12.90 -0.82 2.28
N GLN A 94 13.24 -1.09 3.54
CA GLN A 94 14.14 -2.21 3.88
C GLN A 94 13.53 -3.57 3.52
N THR A 95 12.23 -3.74 3.77
CA THR A 95 11.51 -4.95 3.37
C THR A 95 11.48 -5.10 1.86
N VAL A 96 11.07 -4.06 1.12
CA VAL A 96 11.05 -4.06 -0.35
C VAL A 96 12.43 -4.44 -0.91
N ARG A 97 13.51 -3.82 -0.39
CA ARG A 97 14.86 -4.16 -0.81
C ARG A 97 15.16 -5.65 -0.63
N ARG A 98 14.86 -6.23 0.53
CA ARG A 98 15.08 -7.66 0.78
C ARG A 98 14.27 -8.53 -0.18
N THR A 99 12.98 -8.23 -0.36
CA THR A 99 12.09 -9.01 -1.22
C THR A 99 12.46 -8.94 -2.70
N VAL A 100 12.88 -7.77 -3.19
CA VAL A 100 13.28 -7.58 -4.59
C VAL A 100 14.68 -8.14 -4.84
N SER A 101 15.65 -7.87 -3.96
CA SER A 101 17.04 -8.34 -4.14
C SER A 101 17.21 -9.85 -3.99
N GLN A 102 16.33 -10.55 -3.26
CA GLN A 102 16.36 -12.02 -3.18
C GLN A 102 15.97 -12.73 -4.48
N ASN A 103 15.53 -11.99 -5.51
CA ASN A 103 15.09 -12.53 -6.80
C ASN A 103 15.99 -12.08 -7.98
N ALA A 104 17.14 -11.46 -7.71
CA ALA A 104 18.12 -11.00 -8.69
C ALA A 104 19.29 -11.99 -8.84
#